data_AF-A0A927Z682-F1
#
_entry.id   AF-A0A927Z682-F1
#
_cell.length_a   1.000
_cell.length_b   1.000
_cell.length_c   1.000
_cell.angle_alpha   90.00
_cell.angle_beta   90.00
_cell.angle_gamma   90.00
#
_symmetry.space_group_name_H-M   'P 1'
#
loop_
_entity.id
_entity.type
_entity.pdbx_description
1 polymer ?
#
loop_
_entity_poly.entity_id
_entity_poly.type
_entity_poly.pdbx_seq_one_letter_code
_entity_poly.pdbx_strand_id
1 'polypeptide(L)'
;MYNEVIKMKKTWKGLLAFLVVFTLLFGMTACGNKKDESTEDLAQNGEGTTLEEGDPDYDVEDDLVEGILTEEMLDQLAEEEEATTEKEKEDKKEEEKEKDPLANLKKYYIKVNRKTNVVTVYTYDESGNYTKPVKAFVCSVGKSSSPTPAGKFKISSKHRWQLMKGDVYSQYCSRITGHILFHSVPYRETKNDTLFASYYDRLGSAASSGCVRLTCGDALWIYNNCGSGTVVEIFDGSSANDPLGKPGAMKLSGTAYSNWDPTDPVSNNPWKTAKPIITVDNFTVELGSEKVDLASKATVKDAYGNALKASISGNVDTAKAGTYSVTYEAKDSRGNTAKKTITVTVKDTKGPEITTSLNGTKYTGELTQAAVIDYVKANTSVKDVSGNASISNVQVVIAEAEGKINCTITAKDANGNTSTSTVAMTFEVVVPDDPTTEDTSTETPPSTEDEPATEAPSTEETPSTEEKPSTEDPSTEEKTSAEVTPAAENNENADGE
;
A
#
# COMPACT_ATOMS: atom_id res chain seq x y z
N MET A 1 -2.62 61.37 23.95
CA MET A 1 -2.40 59.92 23.84
C MET A 1 -1.15 59.54 23.02
N TYR A 2 -0.84 60.20 21.89
CA TYR A 2 0.37 59.90 21.10
C TYR A 2 1.70 60.20 21.82
N ASN A 3 1.77 61.32 22.57
CA ASN A 3 2.98 61.70 23.32
C ASN A 3 3.22 60.89 24.60
N GLU A 4 2.18 60.23 25.14
CA GLU A 4 2.28 59.32 26.29
C GLU A 4 2.90 57.96 25.88
N VAL A 5 2.56 57.47 24.68
CA VAL A 5 3.09 56.21 24.13
C VAL A 5 4.58 56.33 23.78
N ILE A 6 5.05 57.50 23.33
CA ILE A 6 6.46 57.76 23.05
C ILE A 6 7.28 57.82 24.35
N LYS A 7 6.71 58.37 25.43
CA LYS A 7 7.33 58.35 26.77
C LYS A 7 7.46 56.93 27.35
N MET A 8 6.43 56.08 27.19
CA MET A 8 6.48 54.66 27.60
C MET A 8 7.49 53.82 26.81
N LYS A 9 7.68 54.09 25.50
CA LYS A 9 8.67 53.35 24.68
C LYS A 9 10.11 53.71 25.03
N LYS A 10 10.39 54.95 25.48
CA LYS A 10 11.73 55.38 25.90
C LYS A 10 12.15 54.77 27.25
N THR A 11 11.21 54.60 28.19
CA THR A 11 11.48 53.94 29.47
C THR A 11 11.66 52.43 29.34
N TRP A 12 11.05 51.78 28.35
CA TRP A 12 11.21 50.34 28.12
C TRP A 12 12.55 49.94 27.48
N LYS A 13 13.10 50.81 26.62
CA LYS A 13 14.44 50.64 26.03
C LYS A 13 15.56 50.71 27.09
N GLY A 14 15.41 51.54 28.12
CA GLY A 14 16.34 51.58 29.26
C GLY A 14 16.29 50.34 30.15
N LEU A 15 15.11 49.71 30.30
CA LEU A 15 14.93 48.49 31.10
C LEU A 15 15.53 47.25 30.42
N LEU A 16 15.51 47.20 29.08
CA LEU A 16 16.07 46.09 28.29
C LEU A 16 17.61 46.14 28.27
N ALA A 17 18.21 47.33 28.20
CA ALA A 17 19.65 47.51 28.27
C ALA A 17 20.22 47.15 29.67
N PHE A 18 19.46 47.41 30.74
CA PHE A 18 19.85 47.05 32.10
C PHE A 18 19.79 45.53 32.35
N LEU A 19 18.87 44.82 31.69
CA LEU A 19 18.73 43.35 31.80
C LEU A 19 19.83 42.57 31.05
N VAL A 20 20.37 43.12 29.96
CA VAL A 20 21.46 42.50 29.18
C VAL A 20 22.83 42.68 29.86
N VAL A 21 23.04 43.79 30.57
CA VAL A 21 24.27 44.00 31.36
C VAL A 21 24.27 43.18 32.66
N PHE A 22 23.08 42.93 33.25
CA PHE A 22 22.95 42.16 34.50
C PHE A 22 23.10 40.64 34.30
N THR A 23 22.82 40.10 33.12
CA THR A 23 23.04 38.68 32.79
C THR A 23 24.48 38.34 32.43
N LEU A 24 25.29 39.33 32.01
CA LEU A 24 26.70 39.15 31.70
C LEU A 24 27.63 39.25 32.92
N LEU A 25 27.17 39.79 34.05
CA LEU A 25 27.98 40.00 35.26
C LEU A 25 27.79 38.95 36.39
N PHE A 26 26.83 38.02 36.28
CA PHE A 26 26.58 37.03 37.36
C PHE A 26 26.35 35.57 36.88
N GLY A 27 26.66 35.25 35.62
CA GLY A 27 26.41 33.94 35.01
C GLY A 27 27.59 32.96 34.97
N MET A 28 28.55 33.01 35.88
CA MET A 28 29.59 31.98 36.01
C MET A 28 29.80 31.59 37.46
N THR A 29 29.02 30.63 37.97
CA THR A 29 29.44 29.68 39.02
C THR A 29 28.50 28.46 38.99
N ALA A 30 29.10 27.28 39.12
CA ALA A 30 28.51 25.96 39.40
C ALA A 30 28.09 25.10 38.18
N CYS A 31 29.06 24.38 37.62
CA CYS A 31 28.91 22.94 37.46
C CYS A 31 30.25 22.27 37.78
N GLY A 32 30.36 21.79 39.02
CA GLY A 32 31.52 21.05 39.51
C GLY A 32 31.28 19.54 39.44
N ASN A 33 32.33 18.86 38.99
CA ASN A 33 32.76 17.49 39.28
C ASN A 33 31.94 16.29 38.76
N LYS A 34 32.60 15.53 37.88
CA LYS A 34 33.13 14.20 38.25
C LYS A 34 34.43 13.87 37.49
N LYS A 35 35.51 13.83 38.28
CA LYS A 35 36.67 12.92 38.26
C LYS A 35 36.31 11.49 37.85
N ASP A 36 37.18 10.60 37.39
CA ASP A 36 38.62 10.54 37.07
C ASP A 36 38.79 9.25 36.22
N GLU A 37 40.04 8.95 35.83
CA GLU A 37 40.62 7.64 35.43
C GLU A 37 40.96 7.38 33.94
N SER A 38 42.16 7.86 33.61
CA SER A 38 43.28 7.24 32.88
C SER A 38 43.19 5.77 32.47
N THR A 39 43.70 5.47 31.25
CA THR A 39 44.93 4.68 30.95
C THR A 39 45.16 4.72 29.43
N GLU A 40 46.25 5.34 28.97
CA GLU A 40 47.44 4.68 28.38
C GLU A 40 47.16 3.84 27.12
N ASP A 41 47.52 4.36 25.93
CA ASP A 41 48.61 3.81 25.10
C ASP A 41 48.67 4.55 23.75
N LEU A 42 49.69 5.39 23.54
CA LEU A 42 50.22 5.64 22.20
C LEU A 42 51.74 5.78 22.29
N ALA A 43 52.39 4.80 21.67
CA ALA A 43 53.82 4.66 21.56
C ALA A 43 54.47 5.84 20.83
N GLN A 44 55.68 6.12 21.30
CA GLN A 44 56.68 7.06 20.83
C GLN A 44 57.04 6.88 19.35
N ASN A 45 57.38 8.01 18.72
CA ASN A 45 58.64 8.30 18.00
C ASN A 45 58.44 9.71 17.43
N GLY A 46 59.29 10.72 17.64
CA GLY A 46 60.74 10.74 17.82
C GLY A 46 61.27 11.82 16.86
N GLU A 47 62.33 12.54 17.28
CA GLU A 47 63.03 13.66 16.59
C GLU A 47 62.39 15.05 16.83
N GLY A 48 62.94 15.98 17.61
CA GLY A 48 64.29 16.13 18.17
C GLY A 48 65.13 17.10 17.33
N THR A 49 65.44 18.27 17.91
CA THR A 49 66.62 19.16 17.73
C THR A 49 66.19 20.64 17.93
N THR A 50 66.30 21.18 19.16
CA THR A 50 67.45 21.83 19.86
C THR A 50 67.55 23.34 19.57
N LEU A 51 67.26 24.18 20.58
CA LEU A 51 68.20 24.92 21.47
C LEU A 51 68.83 26.13 20.75
N GLU A 52 69.01 27.32 21.29
CA GLU A 52 69.19 27.84 22.66
C GLU A 52 69.12 29.39 22.54
N GLU A 53 68.44 30.10 23.45
CA GLU A 53 69.02 30.93 24.53
C GLU A 53 69.77 32.21 24.12
N GLY A 54 69.42 33.32 24.77
CA GLY A 54 70.09 34.61 24.63
C GLY A 54 69.39 35.80 25.29
N ASP A 55 69.37 35.81 26.63
CA ASP A 55 69.63 36.96 27.52
C ASP A 55 68.67 38.18 27.64
N PRO A 56 68.79 38.95 28.76
CA PRO A 56 67.67 39.56 29.50
C PRO A 56 67.68 41.11 29.53
N ASP A 57 66.78 41.65 30.37
CA ASP A 57 66.79 42.95 31.09
C ASP A 57 65.71 44.01 30.77
N TYR A 58 64.88 44.22 31.82
CA TYR A 58 64.29 45.44 32.40
C TYR A 58 63.29 46.35 31.65
N ASP A 59 62.07 46.31 32.22
CA ASP A 59 61.20 47.37 32.76
C ASP A 59 60.43 48.38 31.88
N VAL A 60 59.11 48.20 31.96
CA VAL A 60 57.97 49.13 32.13
C VAL A 60 57.89 50.36 31.23
N GLU A 61 56.86 50.42 30.37
CA GLU A 61 55.92 51.54 30.37
C GLU A 61 54.58 51.19 29.71
N ASP A 62 53.55 51.78 30.29
CA ASP A 62 52.12 51.79 29.97
C ASP A 62 51.90 52.48 28.61
N ASP A 63 51.06 51.93 27.73
CA ASP A 63 50.28 52.76 26.81
C ASP A 63 49.12 51.97 26.15
N LEU A 64 47.91 52.38 26.53
CA LEU A 64 46.68 52.14 25.80
C LEU A 64 46.82 52.70 24.37
N VAL A 65 46.58 51.85 23.36
CA VAL A 65 46.25 52.33 22.01
C VAL A 65 44.76 52.12 21.79
N GLU A 66 44.01 53.23 21.81
CA GLU A 66 42.66 53.33 21.27
C GLU A 66 42.69 53.01 19.77
N GLY A 67 42.01 51.93 19.37
CA GLY A 67 41.65 51.69 17.98
C GLY A 67 40.39 52.47 17.62
N ILE A 68 40.57 53.72 17.17
CA ILE A 68 39.51 54.59 16.64
C ILE A 68 38.97 53.99 15.33
N LEU A 69 37.66 53.70 15.28
CA LEU A 69 36.93 53.44 14.03
C LEU A 69 37.00 54.73 13.18
N THR A 70 37.40 54.64 11.92
CA THR A 70 37.47 55.79 11.03
C THR A 70 36.07 56.33 10.74
N GLU A 71 35.93 57.64 10.50
CA GLU A 71 34.64 58.27 10.13
C GLU A 71 33.99 57.57 8.92
N GLU A 72 34.80 57.06 7.99
CA GLU A 72 34.35 56.32 6.80
C GLU A 72 33.72 54.95 7.14
N MET A 73 34.15 54.30 8.22
CA MET A 73 33.55 53.04 8.72
C MET A 73 32.27 53.30 9.51
N LEU A 74 32.15 54.45 10.17
CA LEU A 74 30.92 54.86 10.86
C LEU A 74 29.81 55.26 9.88
N ASP A 75 30.16 55.92 8.78
CA ASP A 75 29.21 56.26 7.72
C ASP A 75 28.67 55.01 7.00
N GLN A 76 29.51 54.01 6.73
CA GLN A 76 29.07 52.74 6.13
C GLN A 76 28.12 51.95 7.05
N LEU A 77 28.37 51.96 8.37
CA LEU A 77 27.49 51.33 9.35
C LEU A 77 26.15 52.08 9.47
N ALA A 78 26.15 53.42 9.37
CA ALA A 78 24.93 54.22 9.38
C ALA A 78 24.08 54.01 8.12
N GLU A 79 24.72 53.86 6.94
CA GLU A 79 24.04 53.56 5.68
C GLU A 79 23.43 52.14 5.67
N GLU A 80 24.10 51.15 6.25
CA GLU A 80 23.55 49.80 6.46
C GLU A 80 22.40 49.79 7.48
N GLU A 81 22.46 50.60 8.55
CA GLU A 81 21.38 50.71 9.54
C GLU A 81 20.15 51.43 8.95
N GLU A 82 20.32 52.48 8.14
CA GLU A 82 19.20 53.14 7.45
C GLU A 82 18.58 52.23 6.38
N ALA A 83 19.38 51.51 5.59
CA ALA A 83 18.90 50.58 4.57
C ALA A 83 18.14 49.38 5.18
N THR A 84 18.60 48.85 6.33
CA THR A 84 17.88 47.79 7.06
C THR A 84 16.59 48.31 7.71
N THR A 85 16.57 49.58 8.15
CA THR A 85 15.38 50.21 8.73
C THR A 85 14.33 50.56 7.67
N GLU A 86 14.72 50.90 6.44
CA GLU A 86 13.79 51.11 5.31
C GLU A 86 13.21 49.78 4.81
N LYS A 87 14.05 48.74 4.70
CA LYS A 87 13.61 47.39 4.32
C LYS A 87 12.65 46.78 5.35
N GLU A 88 12.92 46.95 6.65
CA GLU A 88 11.96 46.56 7.70
C GLU A 88 10.65 47.39 7.68
N LYS A 89 10.68 48.64 7.21
CA LYS A 89 9.47 49.47 7.05
C LYS A 89 8.66 49.09 5.81
N GLU A 90 9.30 48.64 4.74
CA GLU A 90 8.63 48.07 3.56
C GLU A 90 8.06 46.67 3.85
N ASP A 91 8.84 45.79 4.50
CA ASP A 91 8.39 44.45 4.90
C ASP A 91 7.21 44.52 5.89
N LYS A 92 7.21 45.47 6.84
CA LYS A 92 6.05 45.74 7.72
C LYS A 92 4.86 46.37 6.99
N LYS A 93 5.09 47.14 5.91
CA LYS A 93 4.01 47.69 5.06
C LYS A 93 3.37 46.63 4.18
N GLU A 94 4.14 45.62 3.76
CA GLU A 94 3.64 44.44 3.03
C GLU A 94 2.93 43.47 3.98
N GLU A 95 3.44 43.23 5.20
CA GLU A 95 2.76 42.43 6.22
C GLU A 95 1.47 43.09 6.77
N GLU A 96 1.39 44.43 6.86
CA GLU A 96 0.14 45.12 7.22
C GLU A 96 -0.87 45.23 6.06
N LYS A 97 -0.43 45.14 4.80
CA LYS A 97 -1.35 45.09 3.63
C LYS A 97 -2.11 43.76 3.51
N GLU A 98 -1.66 42.68 4.17
CA GLU A 98 -2.35 41.38 4.17
C GLU A 98 -3.42 41.24 5.29
N LYS A 99 -3.62 42.28 6.11
CA LYS A 99 -4.68 42.31 7.14
C LYS A 99 -5.80 43.32 6.85
N ASP A 100 -6.05 43.65 5.59
CA ASP A 100 -7.30 44.31 5.23
C ASP A 100 -8.45 43.28 5.14
N PRO A 101 -9.39 43.26 6.11
CA PRO A 101 -10.54 42.36 6.04
C PRO A 101 -11.43 42.60 4.81
N LEU A 102 -11.34 43.75 4.11
CA LEU A 102 -12.04 43.99 2.83
C LEU A 102 -11.31 43.44 1.60
N ALA A 103 -9.98 43.28 1.62
CA ALA A 103 -9.23 42.73 0.48
C ALA A 103 -9.57 41.24 0.24
N ASN A 104 -9.95 40.51 1.30
CA ASN A 104 -10.30 39.09 1.23
C ASN A 104 -11.75 38.82 0.77
N LEU A 105 -12.60 39.84 0.66
CA LEU A 105 -14.01 39.70 0.22
C LEU A 105 -14.17 39.38 -1.28
N LYS A 106 -13.14 39.65 -2.09
CA LYS A 106 -13.17 39.50 -3.55
C LYS A 106 -12.04 38.63 -4.11
N LYS A 107 -11.24 37.97 -3.26
CA LYS A 107 -10.09 37.19 -3.75
C LYS A 107 -10.51 35.92 -4.49
N TYR A 108 -11.65 35.35 -4.10
CA TYR A 108 -12.06 34.01 -4.52
C TYR A 108 -13.50 33.97 -5.05
N TYR A 109 -13.70 33.04 -5.99
CA TYR A 109 -14.99 32.63 -6.53
C TYR A 109 -15.08 31.11 -6.45
N ILE A 110 -16.19 30.58 -5.93
CA ILE A 110 -16.34 29.14 -5.71
C ILE A 110 -17.35 28.58 -6.70
N LYS A 111 -16.98 27.50 -7.39
CA LYS A 111 -17.88 26.72 -8.22
C LYS A 111 -18.13 25.36 -7.58
N VAL A 112 -19.38 24.94 -7.47
CA VAL A 112 -19.79 23.62 -6.97
C VAL A 112 -20.46 22.85 -8.10
N ASN A 113 -19.77 21.83 -8.59
CA ASN A 113 -20.31 20.92 -9.61
C ASN A 113 -21.03 19.75 -8.92
N ARG A 114 -22.36 19.74 -8.96
CA ARG A 114 -23.16 18.73 -8.25
C ARG A 114 -23.07 17.35 -8.89
N LYS A 115 -22.81 17.27 -10.19
CA LYS A 115 -22.74 16.00 -10.93
C LYS A 115 -21.45 15.24 -10.64
N THR A 116 -20.34 15.96 -10.54
CA THR A 116 -19.03 15.35 -10.27
C THR A 116 -18.65 15.35 -8.78
N ASN A 117 -19.39 16.11 -7.96
CA ASN A 117 -19.13 16.30 -6.53
C ASN A 117 -17.77 16.94 -6.26
N VAL A 118 -17.51 18.05 -6.96
CA VAL A 118 -16.28 18.82 -6.87
C VAL A 118 -16.61 20.27 -6.53
N VAL A 119 -15.87 20.84 -5.59
CA VAL A 119 -15.83 22.29 -5.35
C VAL A 119 -14.51 22.80 -5.91
N THR A 120 -14.54 23.77 -6.83
CA THR A 120 -13.34 24.41 -7.37
C THR A 120 -13.33 25.88 -6.97
N VAL A 121 -12.21 26.34 -6.41
CA VAL A 121 -11.97 27.73 -6.05
C VAL A 121 -11.14 28.38 -7.13
N TYR A 122 -11.60 29.54 -7.60
CA TYR A 122 -10.96 30.36 -8.61
C TYR A 122 -10.50 31.68 -8.01
N THR A 123 -9.42 32.22 -8.54
CA THR A 123 -8.97 33.59 -8.31
C THR A 123 -8.87 34.33 -9.65
N TYR A 124 -8.48 35.61 -9.58
CA TYR A 124 -8.31 36.45 -10.76
C TYR A 124 -7.20 35.95 -11.68
N ASP A 125 -7.45 36.02 -12.99
CA ASP A 125 -6.42 36.04 -14.01
C ASP A 125 -5.85 37.46 -14.19
N GLU A 126 -4.90 37.60 -15.11
CA GLU A 126 -4.27 38.88 -15.46
C GLU A 126 -5.26 39.92 -16.00
N SER A 127 -6.43 39.47 -16.47
CA SER A 127 -7.53 40.32 -16.96
C SER A 127 -8.57 40.66 -15.88
N GLY A 128 -8.37 40.23 -14.63
CA GLY A 128 -9.29 40.48 -13.53
C GLY A 128 -10.56 39.61 -13.55
N ASN A 129 -10.55 38.49 -14.28
CA ASN A 129 -11.66 37.53 -14.33
C ASN A 129 -11.36 36.30 -13.47
N TYR A 130 -12.39 35.70 -12.84
CA TYR A 130 -12.24 34.48 -12.03
C TYR A 130 -12.08 33.21 -12.86
N THR A 131 -10.99 33.10 -13.62
CA THR A 131 -10.74 31.96 -14.53
C THR A 131 -9.58 31.09 -14.07
N LYS A 132 -8.74 31.55 -13.12
CA LYS A 132 -7.58 30.80 -12.63
C LYS A 132 -7.97 29.88 -11.46
N PRO A 133 -8.05 28.55 -11.66
CA PRO A 133 -8.35 27.64 -10.56
C PRO A 133 -7.13 27.52 -9.63
N VAL A 134 -7.37 27.55 -8.31
CA VAL A 134 -6.30 27.51 -7.29
C VAL A 134 -6.45 26.35 -6.31
N LYS A 135 -7.66 25.81 -6.17
CA LYS A 135 -7.91 24.69 -5.25
C LYS A 135 -9.14 23.91 -5.69
N ALA A 136 -9.11 22.60 -5.49
CA ALA A 136 -10.28 21.74 -5.65
C ALA A 136 -10.48 20.92 -4.38
N PHE A 137 -11.74 20.66 -4.07
CA PHE A 137 -12.17 19.84 -2.94
C PHE A 137 -13.14 18.79 -3.42
N VAL A 138 -12.99 17.58 -2.90
CA VAL A 138 -14.03 16.57 -2.99
C VAL A 138 -15.16 16.92 -2.04
N CYS A 139 -16.40 16.82 -2.49
CA CYS A 139 -17.55 17.15 -1.66
C CYS A 139 -18.65 16.09 -1.72
N SER A 140 -19.68 16.24 -0.89
CA SER A 140 -20.95 15.56 -1.06
C SER A 140 -22.08 16.57 -1.05
N VAL A 141 -22.74 16.69 -2.20
CA VAL A 141 -23.92 17.55 -2.35
C VAL A 141 -25.21 16.82 -1.91
N GLY A 142 -26.33 17.53 -1.98
CA GLY A 142 -27.66 17.01 -1.70
C GLY A 142 -28.06 15.88 -2.64
N LYS A 143 -28.72 14.86 -2.09
CA LYS A 143 -29.33 13.78 -2.88
C LYS A 143 -30.43 14.33 -3.80
N SER A 144 -30.86 13.55 -4.78
CA SER A 144 -31.98 13.91 -5.67
C SER A 144 -33.27 14.27 -4.92
N SER A 145 -33.56 13.61 -3.79
CA SER A 145 -34.72 13.89 -2.95
C SER A 145 -34.62 15.16 -2.09
N SER A 146 -33.42 15.73 -1.97
CA SER A 146 -33.15 16.97 -1.23
C SER A 146 -31.93 17.66 -1.84
N PRO A 147 -32.08 18.19 -3.08
CA PRO A 147 -30.95 18.61 -3.89
C PRO A 147 -30.35 19.92 -3.35
N THR A 148 -29.03 20.06 -3.47
CA THR A 148 -28.37 21.36 -3.30
C THR A 148 -28.87 22.29 -4.40
N PRO A 149 -29.37 23.51 -4.11
CA PRO A 149 -29.94 24.38 -5.13
C PRO A 149 -28.88 24.85 -6.13
N ALA A 150 -29.22 24.90 -7.42
CA ALA A 150 -28.38 25.53 -8.44
C ALA A 150 -28.58 27.04 -8.45
N GLY A 151 -27.57 27.79 -8.88
CA GLY A 151 -27.61 29.24 -8.97
C GLY A 151 -26.36 29.91 -8.42
N LYS A 152 -26.38 31.26 -8.41
CA LYS A 152 -25.31 32.09 -7.86
C LYS A 152 -25.74 32.66 -6.51
N PHE A 153 -24.95 32.40 -5.49
CA PHE A 153 -25.18 32.80 -4.12
C PHE A 153 -23.95 33.53 -3.57
N LYS A 154 -24.04 34.01 -2.33
CA LYS A 154 -22.93 34.65 -1.63
C LYS A 154 -22.79 34.08 -0.23
N ILE A 155 -21.56 33.80 0.17
CA ILE A 155 -21.28 33.38 1.55
C ILE A 155 -21.77 34.47 2.51
N SER A 156 -22.48 34.07 3.56
CA SER A 156 -23.01 34.98 4.59
C SER A 156 -22.39 34.68 5.95
N SER A 157 -23.14 34.08 6.87
CA SER A 157 -22.68 33.76 8.22
C SER A 157 -21.72 32.56 8.24
N LYS A 158 -20.87 32.51 9.26
CA LYS A 158 -19.92 31.42 9.49
C LYS A 158 -19.95 30.99 10.95
N HIS A 159 -19.82 29.69 11.20
CA HIS A 159 -19.82 29.12 12.55
C HIS A 159 -18.76 28.02 12.66
N ARG A 160 -17.96 28.05 13.74
CA ARG A 160 -16.94 27.02 13.99
C ARG A 160 -17.57 25.65 14.22
N TRP A 161 -18.68 25.61 14.95
CA TRP A 161 -19.54 24.47 15.17
C TRP A 161 -20.98 24.87 14.93
N GLN A 162 -21.77 24.01 14.29
CA GLN A 162 -23.19 24.24 14.05
C GLN A 162 -23.96 22.96 14.34
N LEU A 163 -25.01 23.05 15.15
CA LEU A 163 -26.00 21.99 15.29
C LEU A 163 -26.79 21.87 13.98
N MET A 164 -26.85 20.65 13.46
CA MET A 164 -27.49 20.30 12.20
C MET A 164 -28.70 19.41 12.44
N LYS A 165 -29.59 19.30 11.44
CA LYS A 165 -30.72 18.39 11.49
C LYS A 165 -30.26 16.95 11.79
N GLY A 166 -30.91 16.31 12.75
CA GLY A 166 -30.60 14.95 13.21
C GLY A 166 -29.63 14.91 14.40
N ASP A 167 -29.56 15.98 15.19
CA ASP A 167 -28.78 16.08 16.44
C ASP A 167 -27.30 15.75 16.26
N VAL A 168 -26.73 16.24 15.17
CA VAL A 168 -25.30 16.12 14.83
C VAL A 168 -24.68 17.50 14.67
N TYR A 169 -23.36 17.57 14.81
CA TYR A 169 -22.60 18.81 14.72
C TYR A 169 -21.70 18.80 13.48
N SER A 170 -21.50 19.97 12.87
CA SER A 170 -20.52 20.12 11.79
C SER A 170 -19.53 21.22 12.10
N GLN A 171 -18.29 21.03 11.64
CA GLN A 171 -17.19 21.97 11.80
C GLN A 171 -17.12 22.95 10.61
N TYR A 172 -16.63 24.16 10.88
CA TYR A 172 -16.23 25.14 9.87
C TYR A 172 -17.32 25.46 8.84
N CYS A 173 -18.49 25.80 9.35
CA CYS A 173 -19.69 26.05 8.57
C CYS A 173 -19.64 27.43 7.91
N SER A 174 -19.83 27.50 6.59
CA SER A 174 -20.00 28.75 5.83
C SER A 174 -21.34 28.71 5.07
N ARG A 175 -22.27 29.61 5.42
CA ARG A 175 -23.63 29.62 4.87
C ARG A 175 -23.63 30.13 3.43
N ILE A 176 -24.23 29.35 2.51
CA ILE A 176 -24.37 29.67 1.09
C ILE A 176 -25.70 30.39 0.83
N THR A 177 -26.81 29.75 1.19
CA THR A 177 -28.17 30.28 0.99
C THR A 177 -29.17 29.53 1.87
N GLY A 178 -30.19 30.19 2.41
CA GLY A 178 -31.17 29.55 3.29
C GLY A 178 -30.50 28.71 4.38
N HIS A 179 -30.81 27.41 4.42
CA HIS A 179 -30.21 26.42 5.34
C HIS A 179 -29.05 25.61 4.72
N ILE A 180 -28.56 25.99 3.53
CA ILE A 180 -27.49 25.31 2.79
C ILE A 180 -26.14 25.90 3.19
N LEU A 181 -25.23 25.06 3.65
CA LEU A 181 -23.88 25.44 4.08
C LEU A 181 -22.82 24.61 3.36
N PHE A 182 -21.63 25.20 3.20
CA PHE A 182 -20.39 24.41 3.22
C PHE A 182 -20.10 24.04 4.66
N HIS A 183 -19.76 22.78 4.93
CA HIS A 183 -19.34 22.34 6.26
C HIS A 183 -18.57 21.03 6.19
N SER A 184 -17.85 20.67 7.26
CA SER A 184 -17.21 19.34 7.37
C SER A 184 -18.25 18.22 7.34
N VAL A 185 -17.82 16.98 7.14
CA VAL A 185 -18.66 15.81 7.47
C VAL A 185 -19.16 15.90 8.93
N PRO A 186 -20.37 15.40 9.27
CA PRO A 186 -20.92 15.51 10.62
C PRO A 186 -20.18 14.72 11.70
N TYR A 187 -20.35 15.17 12.94
CA TYR A 187 -19.81 14.66 14.20
C TYR A 187 -20.96 14.41 15.18
N ARG A 188 -20.78 13.49 16.12
CA ARG A 188 -21.78 13.21 17.18
C ARG A 188 -21.86 14.33 18.21
N GLU A 189 -20.71 14.93 18.51
CA GLU A 189 -20.57 15.99 19.51
C GLU A 189 -19.71 17.11 18.94
N THR A 190 -19.59 18.23 19.66
CA THR A 190 -18.64 19.31 19.37
C THR A 190 -17.20 18.93 19.77
N LYS A 191 -16.77 17.72 19.37
CA LYS A 191 -15.46 17.13 19.65
C LYS A 191 -14.86 16.55 18.37
N ASN A 192 -13.55 16.77 18.17
CA ASN A 192 -12.85 16.42 16.93
C ASN A 192 -12.71 14.90 16.68
N ASP A 193 -12.92 14.09 17.72
CA ASP A 193 -12.80 12.62 17.72
C ASP A 193 -14.16 11.91 17.69
N THR A 194 -15.20 12.58 17.21
CA THR A 194 -16.56 12.03 17.13
C THR A 194 -17.15 12.03 15.72
N LEU A 195 -16.29 12.06 14.70
CA LEU A 195 -16.67 12.04 13.29
C LEU A 195 -17.50 10.79 12.95
N PHE A 196 -18.51 10.95 12.11
CA PHE A 196 -19.19 9.81 11.49
C PHE A 196 -18.39 9.29 10.27
N ALA A 197 -17.59 8.24 10.47
CA ALA A 197 -16.84 7.57 9.40
C ALA A 197 -17.71 7.23 8.17
N SER A 198 -18.91 6.70 8.41
CA SER A 198 -19.85 6.33 7.34
C SER A 198 -20.35 7.51 6.50
N TYR A 199 -20.33 8.74 7.04
CA TYR A 199 -20.62 9.94 6.26
C TYR A 199 -19.38 10.45 5.52
N TYR A 200 -18.19 10.30 6.12
CA TYR A 200 -16.93 10.66 5.46
C TYR A 200 -16.68 9.78 4.22
N ASP A 201 -16.95 8.49 4.35
CA ASP A 201 -16.82 7.50 3.27
C ASP A 201 -17.73 7.78 2.07
N ARG A 202 -18.66 8.73 2.19
CA ARG A 202 -19.56 9.13 1.10
C ARG A 202 -19.10 10.38 0.37
N LEU A 203 -18.02 11.04 0.82
CA LEU A 203 -17.39 12.13 0.09
C LEU A 203 -17.11 11.70 -1.36
N GLY A 204 -17.46 12.58 -2.29
CA GLY A 204 -17.44 12.33 -3.72
C GLY A 204 -18.76 11.78 -4.28
N SER A 205 -19.81 11.65 -3.48
CA SER A 205 -21.15 11.25 -3.91
C SER A 205 -22.24 12.19 -3.38
N ALA A 206 -23.37 12.27 -4.08
CA ALA A 206 -24.55 13.00 -3.59
C ALA A 206 -25.17 12.26 -2.39
N ALA A 207 -24.97 12.82 -1.19
CA ALA A 207 -25.22 12.10 0.06
C ALA A 207 -25.85 12.95 1.17
N SER A 208 -25.94 14.27 0.98
CA SER A 208 -26.44 15.20 1.98
C SER A 208 -27.95 15.48 1.83
N SER A 209 -28.48 16.25 2.78
CA SER A 209 -29.84 16.82 2.73
C SER A 209 -29.82 18.27 2.21
N GLY A 210 -28.95 18.55 1.23
CA GLY A 210 -28.85 19.84 0.56
C GLY A 210 -27.53 20.58 0.79
N CYS A 211 -26.89 20.43 1.95
CA CYS A 211 -25.59 21.06 2.23
C CYS A 211 -24.44 20.49 1.37
N VAL A 212 -23.33 21.21 1.29
CA VAL A 212 -22.10 20.73 0.63
C VAL A 212 -21.13 20.27 1.71
N ARG A 213 -21.04 18.95 1.91
CA ARG A 213 -20.12 18.35 2.89
C ARG A 213 -18.71 18.25 2.33
N LEU A 214 -17.71 18.48 3.16
CA LEU A 214 -16.29 18.48 2.82
C LEU A 214 -15.49 17.72 3.88
N THR A 215 -14.22 17.44 3.61
CA THR A 215 -13.28 17.11 4.70
C THR A 215 -13.16 18.28 5.68
N CYS A 216 -12.73 18.02 6.91
CA CYS A 216 -12.57 19.04 7.95
C CYS A 216 -11.59 20.14 7.51
N GLY A 217 -10.45 19.76 6.94
CA GLY A 217 -9.42 20.66 6.43
C GLY A 217 -9.91 21.52 5.26
N ASP A 218 -10.69 20.94 4.34
CA ASP A 218 -11.25 21.69 3.21
C ASP A 218 -12.34 22.68 3.64
N ALA A 219 -13.20 22.27 4.58
CA ALA A 219 -14.19 23.15 5.18
C ALA A 219 -13.53 24.31 5.92
N LEU A 220 -12.47 24.04 6.70
CA LEU A 220 -11.65 25.06 7.35
C LEU A 220 -11.01 26.02 6.33
N TRP A 221 -10.50 25.49 5.22
CA TRP A 221 -9.90 26.33 4.19
C TRP A 221 -10.91 27.36 3.67
N ILE A 222 -12.14 26.93 3.31
CA ILE A 222 -13.21 27.85 2.89
C ILE A 222 -13.60 28.79 4.03
N TYR A 223 -13.68 28.28 5.26
CA TYR A 223 -14.03 29.07 6.44
C TYR A 223 -13.07 30.25 6.62
N ASN A 224 -11.76 30.01 6.54
CA ASN A 224 -10.70 31.01 6.73
C ASN A 224 -10.49 31.92 5.51
N ASN A 225 -10.56 31.39 4.30
CA ASN A 225 -10.10 32.12 3.10
C ASN A 225 -11.24 32.79 2.31
N CYS A 226 -12.49 32.36 2.49
CA CYS A 226 -13.61 32.87 1.70
C CYS A 226 -14.55 33.68 2.58
N GLY A 227 -14.32 34.99 2.71
CA GLY A 227 -15.13 35.89 3.53
C GLY A 227 -16.59 35.99 3.10
N SER A 228 -17.42 36.64 3.92
CA SER A 228 -18.79 36.99 3.51
C SER A 228 -18.76 37.76 2.18
N GLY A 229 -19.75 37.55 1.31
CA GLY A 229 -19.78 38.15 -0.02
C GLY A 229 -19.10 37.32 -1.12
N THR A 230 -18.22 36.37 -0.77
CA THR A 230 -17.63 35.43 -1.74
C THR A 230 -18.72 34.75 -2.56
N VAL A 231 -18.63 34.82 -3.88
CA VAL A 231 -19.65 34.27 -4.78
C VAL A 231 -19.49 32.75 -4.88
N VAL A 232 -20.62 32.05 -4.80
CA VAL A 232 -20.72 30.61 -4.93
C VAL A 232 -21.68 30.30 -6.07
N GLU A 233 -21.16 29.70 -7.14
CA GLU A 233 -21.96 29.21 -8.26
C GLU A 233 -22.13 27.70 -8.16
N ILE A 234 -23.37 27.26 -8.03
CA ILE A 234 -23.73 25.84 -7.97
C ILE A 234 -24.40 25.47 -9.27
N PHE A 235 -23.87 24.45 -9.94
CA PHE A 235 -24.28 24.06 -11.28
C PHE A 235 -24.16 22.54 -11.50
N ASP A 236 -24.71 22.08 -12.61
CA ASP A 236 -24.54 20.71 -13.11
C ASP A 236 -23.63 20.76 -14.34
N GLY A 237 -22.48 20.10 -14.27
CA GLY A 237 -21.55 19.98 -15.38
C GLY A 237 -21.01 18.56 -15.54
N SER A 238 -19.94 18.41 -16.31
CA SER A 238 -19.15 17.18 -16.41
C SER A 238 -17.77 17.38 -15.78
N SER A 239 -16.92 16.35 -15.79
CA SER A 239 -15.52 16.45 -15.34
C SER A 239 -14.71 17.46 -16.16
N ALA A 240 -15.13 17.79 -17.39
CA ALA A 240 -14.51 18.84 -18.18
C ALA A 240 -14.65 20.24 -17.54
N ASN A 241 -15.60 20.41 -16.61
CA ASN A 241 -15.78 21.66 -15.86
C ASN A 241 -14.97 21.72 -14.56
N ASP A 242 -14.20 20.68 -14.24
CA ASP A 242 -13.38 20.57 -13.03
C ASP A 242 -11.88 20.60 -13.42
N PRO A 243 -11.29 21.78 -13.65
CA PRO A 243 -9.97 21.91 -14.27
C PRO A 243 -8.81 21.35 -13.44
N LEU A 244 -9.00 21.17 -12.13
CA LEU A 244 -8.02 20.53 -11.23
C LEU A 244 -8.35 19.05 -10.96
N GLY A 245 -9.35 18.51 -11.66
CA GLY A 245 -9.88 17.18 -11.42
C GLY A 245 -10.60 17.06 -10.07
N LYS A 246 -11.03 15.84 -9.77
CA LYS A 246 -11.67 15.49 -8.50
C LYS A 246 -10.61 14.97 -7.51
N PRO A 247 -10.40 15.63 -6.37
CA PRO A 247 -9.55 15.09 -5.32
C PRO A 247 -10.11 13.75 -4.79
N GLY A 248 -9.21 12.86 -4.37
CA GLY A 248 -9.59 11.66 -3.62
C GLY A 248 -9.93 11.99 -2.16
N ALA A 249 -10.77 11.16 -1.55
CA ALA A 249 -10.91 11.06 -0.09
C ALA A 249 -10.68 9.61 0.33
N MET A 250 -9.87 9.40 1.38
CA MET A 250 -9.69 8.05 1.91
C MET A 250 -11.00 7.50 2.48
N LYS A 251 -11.09 6.18 2.66
CA LYS A 251 -12.16 5.56 3.44
C LYS A 251 -11.70 5.39 4.89
N LEU A 252 -12.52 5.83 5.84
CA LEU A 252 -12.27 5.79 7.27
C LEU A 252 -12.85 4.55 7.95
N SER A 253 -13.97 4.00 7.48
CA SER A 253 -14.55 2.82 8.14
C SER A 253 -13.56 1.66 8.17
N GLY A 254 -13.41 1.03 9.33
CA GLY A 254 -12.45 -0.07 9.55
C GLY A 254 -11.01 0.38 9.83
N THR A 255 -10.71 1.68 9.79
CA THR A 255 -9.39 2.21 10.20
C THR A 255 -9.30 2.45 11.71
N ALA A 256 -8.09 2.47 12.25
CA ALA A 256 -7.83 2.66 13.68
C ALA A 256 -8.32 4.01 14.24
N TYR A 257 -8.42 5.03 13.38
CA TYR A 257 -8.82 6.40 13.76
C TYR A 257 -10.06 6.88 13.00
N SER A 258 -10.99 5.95 12.75
CA SER A 258 -12.19 6.20 11.94
C SER A 258 -13.10 7.32 12.46
N ASN A 259 -12.98 7.67 13.74
CA ASN A 259 -13.69 8.76 14.41
C ASN A 259 -12.99 10.13 14.31
N TRP A 260 -11.82 10.20 13.67
CA TRP A 260 -11.09 11.43 13.39
C TRP A 260 -11.08 11.72 11.89
N ASP A 261 -11.22 13.00 11.53
CA ASP A 261 -10.97 13.43 10.17
C ASP A 261 -9.45 13.56 9.93
N PRO A 262 -8.85 12.83 8.96
CA PRO A 262 -7.41 12.88 8.73
C PRO A 262 -6.88 14.24 8.28
N THR A 263 -7.76 15.14 7.85
CA THR A 263 -7.42 16.49 7.39
C THR A 263 -7.59 17.55 8.48
N ASP A 264 -8.12 17.18 9.65
CA ASP A 264 -8.29 18.12 10.77
C ASP A 264 -6.90 18.60 11.27
N PRO A 265 -6.61 19.91 11.26
CA PRO A 265 -5.29 20.41 11.59
C PRO A 265 -4.97 20.42 13.09
N VAL A 266 -5.89 20.02 13.97
CA VAL A 266 -5.63 20.00 15.41
C VAL A 266 -4.38 19.18 15.76
N SER A 267 -3.59 19.66 16.71
CA SER A 267 -2.26 19.11 17.01
C SER A 267 -2.30 17.66 17.48
N ASN A 268 -3.34 17.29 18.23
CA ASN A 268 -3.56 15.95 18.77
C ASN A 268 -4.25 14.98 17.80
N ASN A 269 -4.39 15.32 16.51
CA ASN A 269 -4.98 14.42 15.53
C ASN A 269 -4.08 13.17 15.34
N PRO A 270 -4.54 11.96 15.68
CA PRO A 270 -3.72 10.74 15.64
C PRO A 270 -3.27 10.36 14.22
N TRP A 271 -3.95 10.85 13.19
CA TRP A 271 -3.54 10.65 11.78
C TRP A 271 -2.18 11.28 11.44
N LYS A 272 -1.72 12.26 12.23
CA LYS A 272 -0.42 12.92 11.99
C LYS A 272 0.77 12.04 12.34
N THR A 273 0.61 11.19 13.35
CA THR A 273 1.64 10.25 13.83
C THR A 273 1.36 8.80 13.42
N ALA A 274 0.38 8.61 12.53
CA ALA A 274 0.00 7.29 12.05
C ALA A 274 1.11 6.71 11.16
N LYS A 275 1.64 5.54 11.55
CA LYS A 275 2.77 4.90 10.88
C LYS A 275 2.32 4.18 9.60
N PRO A 276 3.25 3.97 8.64
CA PRO A 276 3.02 3.06 7.53
C PRO A 276 2.65 1.64 7.98
N ILE A 277 1.94 0.93 7.11
CA ILE A 277 1.54 -0.46 7.29
C ILE A 277 2.34 -1.31 6.29
N ILE A 278 3.12 -2.27 6.82
CA ILE A 278 3.89 -3.23 6.04
C ILE A 278 3.25 -4.62 6.22
N THR A 279 2.69 -5.16 5.15
CA THR A 279 2.08 -6.49 5.11
C THR A 279 2.96 -7.42 4.28
N VAL A 280 3.62 -8.34 4.97
CA VAL A 280 4.45 -9.42 4.40
C VAL A 280 4.53 -10.55 5.42
N ASP A 281 4.45 -11.79 4.98
CA ASP A 281 4.53 -12.98 5.83
C ASP A 281 5.86 -13.72 5.63
N ASN A 282 6.17 -14.64 6.54
CA ASN A 282 7.26 -15.58 6.32
C ASN A 282 6.93 -16.46 5.11
N PHE A 283 7.94 -16.80 4.30
CA PHE A 283 7.76 -17.67 3.15
C PHE A 283 8.95 -18.60 2.92
N THR A 284 8.72 -19.62 2.11
CA THR A 284 9.74 -20.58 1.68
C THR A 284 10.16 -20.31 0.23
N VAL A 285 11.44 -20.50 -0.05
CA VAL A 285 12.05 -20.47 -1.37
C VAL A 285 12.70 -21.82 -1.64
N GLU A 286 12.59 -22.28 -2.88
CA GLU A 286 13.18 -23.54 -3.31
C GLU A 286 14.70 -23.43 -3.38
N LEU A 287 15.41 -24.47 -2.92
CA LEU A 287 16.86 -24.54 -3.01
C LEU A 287 17.31 -24.49 -4.49
N GLY A 288 18.33 -23.69 -4.77
CA GLY A 288 18.90 -23.48 -6.10
C GLY A 288 18.00 -22.69 -7.06
N SER A 289 16.89 -22.10 -6.60
CA SER A 289 16.06 -21.26 -7.46
C SER A 289 16.79 -19.97 -7.88
N GLU A 290 16.23 -19.31 -8.89
CA GLU A 290 16.61 -17.93 -9.20
C GLU A 290 16.40 -16.99 -8.01
N LYS A 291 17.04 -15.82 -8.08
CA LYS A 291 16.98 -14.78 -7.04
C LYS A 291 15.54 -14.37 -6.77
N VAL A 292 15.15 -14.36 -5.50
CA VAL A 292 13.80 -13.96 -5.10
C VAL A 292 13.61 -12.44 -5.20
N ASP A 293 12.51 -12.02 -5.81
CA ASP A 293 12.07 -10.63 -5.74
C ASP A 293 11.37 -10.37 -4.40
N LEU A 294 12.12 -9.79 -3.46
CA LEU A 294 11.63 -9.46 -2.11
C LEU A 294 10.60 -8.33 -2.11
N ALA A 295 10.63 -7.44 -3.10
CA ALA A 295 9.74 -6.28 -3.13
C ALA A 295 8.30 -6.68 -3.46
N SER A 296 8.10 -7.63 -4.37
CA SER A 296 6.77 -8.14 -4.71
C SER A 296 6.10 -8.97 -3.62
N LYS A 297 6.85 -9.43 -2.60
CA LYS A 297 6.30 -10.18 -1.46
C LYS A 297 5.59 -9.28 -0.43
N ALA A 298 5.83 -7.97 -0.46
CA ALA A 298 5.30 -7.05 0.53
C ALA A 298 4.30 -6.06 -0.09
N THR A 299 3.20 -5.82 0.63
CA THR A 299 2.34 -4.66 0.39
C THR A 299 2.67 -3.59 1.43
N VAL A 300 3.02 -2.39 0.97
CA VAL A 300 3.41 -1.28 1.84
C VAL A 300 2.53 -0.09 1.55
N LYS A 301 1.85 0.42 2.57
CA LYS A 301 0.94 1.57 2.46
C LYS A 301 1.20 2.58 3.57
N ASP A 302 0.90 3.85 3.32
CA ASP A 302 0.76 4.81 4.41
C ASP A 302 -0.54 4.55 5.20
N ALA A 303 -0.75 5.28 6.30
CA ALA A 303 -1.99 5.17 7.07
C ALA A 303 -3.24 5.59 6.27
N TYR A 304 -3.07 6.38 5.21
CA TYR A 304 -4.13 6.89 4.35
C TYR A 304 -4.52 5.89 3.25
N GLY A 305 -3.82 4.76 3.16
CA GLY A 305 -4.03 3.70 2.18
C GLY A 305 -3.27 3.89 0.86
N ASN A 306 -2.46 4.94 0.73
CA ASN A 306 -1.63 5.16 -0.45
C ASN A 306 -0.45 4.19 -0.47
N ALA A 307 -0.10 3.68 -1.65
CA ALA A 307 1.07 2.82 -1.79
C ALA A 307 2.37 3.56 -1.47
N LEU A 308 3.26 2.90 -0.73
CA LEU A 308 4.61 3.37 -0.43
C LEU A 308 5.65 2.36 -0.93
N LYS A 309 6.89 2.82 -1.08
CA LYS A 309 8.05 1.94 -1.29
C LYS A 309 8.70 1.64 0.07
N ALA A 310 9.11 0.39 0.26
CA ALA A 310 9.96 0.02 1.38
C ALA A 310 11.43 -0.03 0.96
N SER A 311 12.31 0.36 1.88
CA SER A 311 13.71 -0.05 1.89
C SER A 311 13.79 -1.49 2.42
N ILE A 312 14.51 -2.36 1.71
CA ILE A 312 14.63 -3.78 2.06
C ILE A 312 16.09 -4.06 2.39
N SER A 313 16.33 -4.70 3.53
CA SER A 313 17.65 -5.11 4.00
C SER A 313 17.66 -6.59 4.35
N GLY A 314 18.82 -7.24 4.19
CA GLY A 314 18.98 -8.69 4.23
C GLY A 314 19.23 -9.27 2.84
N ASN A 315 19.94 -10.39 2.79
CA ASN A 315 20.24 -11.12 1.55
C ASN A 315 19.81 -12.58 1.72
N VAL A 316 19.08 -13.11 0.74
CA VAL A 316 18.64 -14.51 0.72
C VAL A 316 19.52 -15.24 -0.31
N ASP A 317 20.39 -16.12 0.16
CA ASP A 317 21.22 -16.98 -0.70
C ASP A 317 20.42 -18.25 -1.05
N THR A 318 19.82 -18.26 -2.23
CA THR A 318 18.98 -19.39 -2.68
C THR A 318 19.80 -20.65 -2.98
N ALA A 319 21.13 -20.56 -3.10
CA ALA A 319 21.99 -21.72 -3.32
C ALA A 319 22.32 -22.47 -2.02
N LYS A 320 21.94 -21.93 -0.86
CA LYS A 320 22.22 -22.54 0.45
C LYS A 320 20.95 -22.69 1.26
N ALA A 321 20.65 -23.93 1.64
CA ALA A 321 19.56 -24.21 2.55
C ALA A 321 19.80 -23.51 3.90
N GLY A 322 18.75 -22.93 4.47
CA GLY A 322 18.86 -22.17 5.70
C GLY A 322 17.71 -21.20 5.92
N THR A 323 17.80 -20.42 6.99
CA THR A 323 16.86 -19.35 7.30
C THR A 323 17.56 -18.00 7.19
N TYR A 324 16.90 -17.07 6.52
CA TYR A 324 17.43 -15.75 6.21
C TYR A 324 16.49 -14.69 6.78
N SER A 325 17.06 -13.69 7.44
CA SER A 325 16.30 -12.56 7.96
C SER A 325 16.22 -11.44 6.93
N VAL A 326 15.01 -10.97 6.63
CA VAL A 326 14.75 -9.85 5.74
C VAL A 326 13.95 -8.80 6.49
N THR A 327 14.42 -7.55 6.47
CA THR A 327 13.76 -6.42 7.12
C THR A 327 13.28 -5.41 6.09
N TYR A 328 11.99 -5.08 6.17
CA TYR A 328 11.31 -4.05 5.40
C TYR A 328 11.15 -2.81 6.27
N GLU A 329 11.55 -1.65 5.76
CA GLU A 329 11.40 -0.35 6.40
C GLU A 329 10.68 0.63 5.46
N ALA A 330 9.67 1.32 5.95
CA ALA A 330 8.93 2.32 5.19
C ALA A 330 8.83 3.63 5.96
N LYS A 331 8.92 4.75 5.23
CA LYS A 331 8.77 6.11 5.76
C LYS A 331 7.73 6.86 4.92
N ASP A 332 6.72 7.45 5.56
CA ASP A 332 5.74 8.29 4.86
C ASP A 332 6.26 9.71 4.62
N SER A 333 5.47 10.52 3.89
CA SER A 333 5.80 11.92 3.59
C SER A 333 5.83 12.83 4.82
N ARG A 334 5.28 12.39 5.96
CA ARG A 334 5.28 13.10 7.24
C ARG A 334 6.43 12.67 8.15
N GLY A 335 7.25 11.72 7.70
CA GLY A 335 8.40 11.20 8.41
C GLY A 335 8.11 10.05 9.37
N ASN A 336 6.87 9.54 9.42
CA ASN A 336 6.53 8.39 10.25
C ASN A 336 7.13 7.11 9.65
N THR A 337 7.76 6.29 10.50
CA THR A 337 8.46 5.07 10.08
C THR A 337 7.83 3.80 10.63
N ALA A 338 7.82 2.74 9.82
CA ALA A 338 7.48 1.38 10.24
C ALA A 338 8.57 0.39 9.80
N LYS A 339 8.77 -0.66 10.60
CA LYS A 339 9.70 -1.76 10.32
C LYS A 339 9.00 -3.09 10.52
N LYS A 340 9.24 -4.05 9.62
CA LYS A 340 8.82 -5.45 9.78
C LYS A 340 9.93 -6.38 9.31
N THR A 341 10.31 -7.30 10.19
CA THR A 341 11.29 -8.35 9.88
C THR A 341 10.57 -9.68 9.71
N ILE A 342 10.94 -10.42 8.66
CA ILE A 342 10.43 -11.75 8.37
C ILE A 342 11.59 -12.75 8.29
N THR A 343 11.21 -14.02 8.35
CA THR A 343 12.09 -15.15 8.06
C THR A 343 11.76 -15.72 6.69
N VAL A 344 12.77 -15.80 5.83
CA VAL A 344 12.72 -16.52 4.55
C VAL A 344 13.45 -17.85 4.71
N THR A 345 12.77 -18.96 4.44
CA THR A 345 13.36 -20.29 4.54
C THR A 345 13.75 -20.79 3.16
N VAL A 346 15.03 -21.09 2.93
CA VAL A 346 15.48 -21.79 1.73
C VAL A 346 15.59 -23.27 2.08
N LYS A 347 14.81 -24.11 1.39
CA LYS A 347 14.88 -25.56 1.55
C LYS A 347 14.53 -26.26 0.25
N ASP A 348 15.01 -27.48 0.12
CA ASP A 348 14.62 -28.36 -0.97
C ASP A 348 13.23 -28.96 -0.67
N THR A 349 12.29 -28.78 -1.60
CA THR A 349 10.95 -29.37 -1.54
C THR A 349 10.62 -30.22 -2.76
N LYS A 350 11.55 -30.35 -3.69
CA LYS A 350 11.35 -31.08 -4.94
C LYS A 350 12.04 -32.43 -4.87
N GLY A 351 11.43 -33.44 -5.48
CA GLY A 351 12.07 -34.73 -5.66
C GLY A 351 13.22 -34.67 -6.67
N PRO A 352 14.12 -35.65 -6.62
CA PRO A 352 15.28 -35.70 -7.50
C PRO A 352 14.89 -35.92 -8.97
N GLU A 353 15.74 -35.48 -9.90
CA GLU A 353 15.62 -35.76 -11.32
C GLU A 353 16.14 -37.17 -11.64
N ILE A 354 15.33 -37.97 -12.33
CA ILE A 354 15.69 -39.33 -12.78
C ILE A 354 15.97 -39.29 -14.29
N THR A 355 17.17 -39.70 -14.70
CA THR A 355 17.57 -39.80 -16.10
C THR A 355 17.94 -41.25 -16.44
N THR A 356 17.33 -41.83 -17.48
CA THR A 356 17.62 -43.19 -17.92
C THR A 356 17.44 -43.30 -19.43
N SER A 357 18.29 -44.12 -20.07
CA SER A 357 18.25 -44.39 -21.52
C SER A 357 17.59 -45.73 -21.87
N LEU A 358 16.90 -46.37 -20.92
CA LEU A 358 16.40 -47.73 -21.07
C LEU A 358 15.07 -47.84 -21.83
N ASN A 359 14.32 -46.75 -21.96
CA ASN A 359 13.00 -46.82 -22.56
C ASN A 359 13.06 -47.20 -24.06
N GLY A 360 12.37 -48.26 -24.44
CA GLY A 360 12.38 -48.86 -25.78
C GLY A 360 13.61 -49.71 -26.11
N THR A 361 14.53 -49.93 -25.15
CA THR A 361 15.73 -50.73 -25.38
C THR A 361 15.48 -52.24 -25.26
N LYS A 362 16.34 -53.05 -25.88
CA LYS A 362 16.33 -54.51 -25.73
C LYS A 362 17.21 -54.93 -24.55
N TYR A 363 16.64 -55.67 -23.61
CA TYR A 363 17.33 -56.33 -22.51
C TYR A 363 17.75 -57.74 -22.93
N THR A 364 19.03 -58.07 -22.74
CA THR A 364 19.63 -59.35 -23.14
C THR A 364 20.24 -60.11 -21.96
N GLY A 365 19.97 -59.67 -20.72
CA GLY A 365 20.46 -60.31 -19.51
C GLY A 365 19.52 -61.41 -19.01
N GLU A 366 19.82 -61.94 -17.83
CA GLU A 366 18.98 -62.92 -17.14
C GLU A 366 17.62 -62.31 -16.78
N LEU A 367 16.52 -63.01 -17.09
CA LEU A 367 15.14 -62.54 -16.89
C LEU A 367 14.63 -62.80 -15.46
N THR A 368 15.38 -62.36 -14.46
CA THR A 368 14.93 -62.35 -13.06
C THR A 368 14.71 -60.93 -12.58
N GLN A 369 13.81 -60.73 -11.60
CA GLN A 369 13.58 -59.40 -11.03
C GLN A 369 14.88 -58.78 -10.50
N ALA A 370 15.74 -59.57 -9.85
CA ALA A 370 17.01 -59.10 -9.30
C ALA A 370 17.97 -58.61 -10.40
N ALA A 371 18.17 -59.40 -11.47
CA ALA A 371 19.05 -59.03 -12.57
C ALA A 371 18.55 -57.78 -13.31
N VAL A 372 17.23 -57.66 -13.53
CA VAL A 372 16.63 -56.47 -14.14
C VAL A 372 16.79 -55.24 -13.23
N ILE A 373 16.59 -55.38 -11.91
CA ILE A 373 16.79 -54.28 -10.96
C ILE A 373 18.24 -53.77 -11.00
N ASP A 374 19.22 -54.67 -10.99
CA ASP A 374 20.63 -54.31 -11.03
C ASP A 374 21.00 -53.62 -12.35
N TYR A 375 20.48 -54.13 -13.47
CA TYR A 375 20.63 -53.50 -14.78
C TYR A 375 20.00 -52.10 -14.83
N VAL A 376 18.79 -51.93 -14.30
CA VAL A 376 18.10 -50.63 -14.24
C VAL A 376 18.88 -49.62 -13.39
N LYS A 377 19.38 -50.04 -12.21
CA LYS A 377 20.19 -49.19 -11.34
C LYS A 377 21.50 -48.78 -12.01
N ALA A 378 22.17 -49.69 -12.71
CA ALA A 378 23.43 -49.40 -13.41
C ALA A 378 23.26 -48.41 -14.57
N ASN A 379 22.06 -48.32 -15.16
CA ASN A 379 21.76 -47.48 -16.33
C ASN A 379 20.81 -46.31 -16.02
N THR A 380 20.68 -45.94 -14.74
CA THR A 380 19.85 -44.81 -14.30
C THR A 380 20.70 -43.86 -13.48
N SER A 381 20.67 -42.57 -13.84
CA SER A 381 21.28 -41.49 -13.09
C SER A 381 20.19 -40.76 -12.30
N VAL A 382 20.53 -40.38 -11.06
CA VAL A 382 19.67 -39.55 -10.22
C VAL A 382 20.47 -38.32 -9.82
N LYS A 383 19.91 -37.15 -10.06
CA LYS A 383 20.53 -35.86 -9.69
C LYS A 383 19.57 -35.03 -8.88
N ASP A 384 20.10 -34.26 -7.96
CA ASP A 384 19.30 -33.41 -7.11
C ASP A 384 20.07 -32.17 -6.68
N VAL A 385 19.35 -31.08 -6.43
CA VAL A 385 19.94 -29.81 -6.04
C VAL A 385 20.53 -29.84 -4.62
N SER A 386 20.01 -30.70 -3.73
CA SER A 386 20.60 -30.95 -2.41
C SER A 386 21.91 -31.74 -2.46
N GLY A 387 22.29 -32.29 -3.62
CA GLY A 387 23.55 -33.00 -3.84
C GLY A 387 23.57 -34.47 -3.41
N ASN A 388 22.53 -34.95 -2.72
CA ASN A 388 22.46 -36.32 -2.20
C ASN A 388 21.13 -36.97 -2.58
N ALA A 389 21.09 -37.68 -3.71
CA ALA A 389 19.93 -38.46 -4.13
C ALA A 389 20.31 -39.87 -4.60
N SER A 390 19.38 -40.80 -4.43
CA SER A 390 19.61 -42.21 -4.74
C SER A 390 18.31 -42.91 -5.16
N ILE A 391 18.45 -44.02 -5.89
CA ILE A 391 17.32 -44.89 -6.21
C ILE A 391 16.89 -45.61 -4.94
N SER A 392 15.69 -45.29 -4.44
CA SER A 392 15.13 -45.88 -3.22
C SER A 392 14.38 -47.17 -3.49
N ASN A 393 13.81 -47.34 -4.69
CA ASN A 393 13.07 -48.54 -5.09
C ASN A 393 13.06 -48.73 -6.61
N VAL A 394 13.02 -49.98 -7.06
CA VAL A 394 12.75 -50.34 -8.46
C VAL A 394 11.74 -51.49 -8.45
N GLN A 395 10.56 -51.24 -9.02
CA GLN A 395 9.54 -52.28 -9.23
C GLN A 395 9.66 -52.80 -10.66
N VAL A 396 9.62 -54.12 -10.84
CA VAL A 396 9.77 -54.77 -12.15
C VAL A 396 8.55 -55.65 -12.44
N VAL A 397 7.98 -55.52 -13.64
CA VAL A 397 6.93 -56.37 -14.17
C VAL A 397 7.41 -56.97 -15.49
N ILE A 398 7.61 -58.29 -15.51
CA ILE A 398 8.02 -59.06 -16.69
C ILE A 398 6.76 -59.68 -17.30
N ALA A 399 6.44 -59.32 -18.53
CA ALA A 399 5.34 -59.87 -19.30
C ALA A 399 5.90 -60.80 -20.38
N GLU A 400 6.14 -62.06 -20.02
CA GLU A 400 6.83 -63.03 -20.90
C GLU A 400 6.10 -63.30 -22.22
N ALA A 401 4.78 -63.45 -22.16
CA ALA A 401 3.96 -63.63 -23.36
C ALA A 401 4.02 -62.44 -24.34
N GLU A 402 4.40 -61.25 -23.85
CA GLU A 402 4.51 -60.03 -24.66
C GLU A 402 5.96 -59.66 -25.01
N GLY A 403 6.96 -60.36 -24.43
CA GLY A 403 8.37 -60.00 -24.57
C GLY A 403 8.72 -58.61 -24.00
N LYS A 404 8.01 -58.15 -22.95
CA LYS A 404 8.18 -56.80 -22.36
C LYS A 404 8.58 -56.82 -20.89
N ILE A 405 9.36 -55.83 -20.49
CA ILE A 405 9.73 -55.56 -19.10
C ILE A 405 9.36 -54.11 -18.80
N ASN A 406 8.45 -53.89 -17.86
CA ASN A 406 8.10 -52.56 -17.37
C ASN A 406 8.73 -52.35 -15.99
N CYS A 407 9.49 -51.27 -15.83
CA CYS A 407 10.09 -50.90 -14.55
C CYS A 407 9.58 -49.56 -14.07
N THR A 408 9.29 -49.45 -12.76
CA THR A 408 9.01 -48.18 -12.08
C THR A 408 10.16 -47.88 -11.13
N ILE A 409 10.90 -46.82 -11.42
CA ILE A 409 12.05 -46.35 -10.65
C ILE A 409 11.54 -45.28 -9.68
N THR A 410 11.79 -45.44 -8.39
CA THR A 410 11.57 -44.41 -7.37
C THR A 410 12.92 -43.93 -6.85
N ALA A 411 13.14 -42.63 -6.87
CA ALA A 411 14.32 -42.00 -6.29
C ALA A 411 13.92 -41.11 -5.12
N LYS A 412 14.83 -40.99 -4.15
CA LYS A 412 14.67 -40.17 -2.94
C LYS A 412 15.93 -39.35 -2.68
N ASP A 413 15.74 -38.09 -2.31
CA ASP A 413 16.83 -37.20 -1.89
C ASP A 413 17.11 -37.24 -0.38
N ALA A 414 18.07 -36.44 0.09
CA ALA A 414 18.44 -36.30 1.49
C ALA A 414 17.40 -35.58 2.35
N ASN A 415 16.55 -34.76 1.73
CA ASN A 415 15.44 -34.04 2.36
C ASN A 415 14.17 -34.89 2.47
N GLY A 416 14.18 -36.06 1.84
CA GLY A 416 13.12 -37.04 1.85
C GLY A 416 12.09 -36.86 0.74
N ASN A 417 12.30 -35.94 -0.21
CA ASN A 417 11.42 -35.80 -1.36
C ASN A 417 11.67 -36.94 -2.35
N THR A 418 10.63 -37.31 -3.10
CA THR A 418 10.67 -38.48 -3.99
C THR A 418 10.17 -38.14 -5.38
N SER A 419 10.76 -38.81 -6.37
CA SER A 419 10.33 -38.78 -7.77
C SER A 419 10.18 -40.21 -8.30
N THR A 420 9.33 -40.40 -9.31
CA THR A 420 9.13 -41.68 -9.97
C THR A 420 9.24 -41.55 -11.48
N SER A 421 9.85 -42.54 -12.13
CA SER A 421 9.91 -42.66 -13.60
C SER A 421 9.59 -44.08 -14.01
N THR A 422 8.90 -44.26 -15.14
CA THR A 422 8.63 -45.57 -15.73
C THR A 422 9.47 -45.78 -16.99
N VAL A 423 9.95 -47.01 -17.20
CA VAL A 423 10.64 -47.42 -18.43
C VAL A 423 10.10 -48.75 -18.91
N ALA A 424 9.96 -48.90 -20.22
CA ALA A 424 9.61 -50.16 -20.87
C ALA A 424 10.78 -50.65 -21.71
N MET A 425 11.19 -51.92 -21.54
CA MET A 425 12.22 -52.60 -22.32
C MET A 425 11.60 -53.82 -23.02
N THR A 426 12.23 -54.30 -24.08
CA THR A 426 11.85 -55.56 -24.76
C THR A 426 12.89 -56.64 -24.50
N PHE A 427 12.52 -57.90 -24.64
CA PHE A 427 13.47 -59.02 -24.65
C PHE A 427 13.04 -60.05 -25.69
N GLU A 428 13.95 -60.95 -26.05
CA GLU A 428 13.67 -61.99 -27.03
C GLU A 428 13.02 -63.20 -26.36
N VAL A 429 11.82 -63.56 -26.82
CA VAL A 429 11.13 -64.77 -26.37
C VAL A 429 11.73 -65.94 -27.12
N VAL A 430 12.44 -66.81 -26.42
CA VAL A 430 12.91 -68.09 -26.99
C VAL A 430 11.68 -68.99 -27.11
N VAL A 431 11.16 -69.14 -28.32
CA VAL A 431 10.17 -70.18 -28.62
C VAL A 431 10.93 -71.51 -28.57
N PRO A 432 10.58 -72.48 -27.71
CA PRO A 432 11.22 -73.78 -27.74
C PRO A 432 11.01 -74.39 -29.12
N ASP A 433 12.10 -74.75 -29.81
CA ASP A 433 12.03 -75.52 -31.06
C ASP A 433 11.21 -76.79 -30.81
N ASP A 434 10.09 -76.91 -31.51
CA ASP A 434 9.22 -78.08 -31.47
C ASP A 434 10.00 -79.31 -31.98
N PRO A 435 10.25 -80.34 -31.15
CA PRO A 435 10.91 -81.54 -31.63
C PRO A 435 9.89 -82.41 -32.38
N THR A 436 10.10 -82.48 -33.70
CA THR A 436 9.76 -83.58 -34.61
C THR A 436 8.29 -83.83 -34.96
N THR A 437 7.92 -83.48 -36.19
CA THR A 437 6.94 -84.25 -36.99
C THR A 437 7.71 -85.11 -38.00
N GLU A 438 7.89 -86.40 -37.70
CA GLU A 438 8.22 -87.41 -38.70
C GLU A 438 6.97 -87.88 -39.44
N ASP A 439 7.16 -88.01 -40.74
CA ASP A 439 6.25 -88.40 -41.79
C ASP A 439 5.97 -89.92 -41.73
N THR A 440 4.70 -90.33 -41.69
CA THR A 440 4.28 -91.68 -42.14
C THR A 440 2.89 -91.65 -42.77
N SER A 441 2.88 -91.80 -44.09
CA SER A 441 1.75 -92.22 -44.92
C SER A 441 1.48 -93.72 -44.78
N THR A 442 0.22 -94.16 -44.64
CA THR A 442 -0.60 -94.86 -45.67
C THR A 442 -1.76 -95.71 -45.11
N GLU A 443 -2.90 -95.60 -45.82
CA GLU A 443 -3.99 -96.57 -46.11
C GLU A 443 -5.34 -96.56 -45.33
N THR A 444 -6.37 -96.20 -46.10
CA THR A 444 -7.86 -96.24 -46.02
C THR A 444 -8.41 -97.70 -46.23
N PRO A 445 -9.74 -98.07 -46.32
CA PRO A 445 -11.06 -97.37 -46.22
C PRO A 445 -12.18 -98.23 -45.50
N PRO A 446 -13.53 -98.17 -45.74
CA PRO A 446 -14.42 -97.22 -46.47
C PRO A 446 -15.79 -96.83 -45.79
N SER A 447 -16.52 -95.92 -46.50
CA SER A 447 -17.99 -95.67 -46.58
C SER A 447 -18.68 -94.93 -45.41
N THR A 448 -19.62 -93.99 -45.60
CA THR A 448 -20.70 -93.88 -46.62
C THR A 448 -21.21 -92.42 -46.77
N GLU A 449 -21.50 -92.03 -48.01
CA GLU A 449 -22.59 -91.19 -48.57
C GLU A 449 -23.36 -90.19 -47.67
N ASP A 450 -23.36 -88.89 -48.02
CA ASP A 450 -24.40 -88.24 -48.86
C ASP A 450 -24.11 -86.74 -49.11
N GLU A 451 -24.47 -86.26 -50.30
CA GLU A 451 -24.45 -84.87 -50.82
C GLU A 451 -25.88 -84.54 -51.36
N PRO A 452 -26.21 -83.35 -51.89
CA PRO A 452 -25.93 -81.97 -51.46
C PRO A 452 -27.19 -81.05 -51.53
N ALA A 453 -27.06 -79.76 -51.15
CA ALA A 453 -27.34 -78.60 -52.03
C ALA A 453 -27.60 -77.28 -51.26
N THR A 454 -27.01 -76.23 -51.84
CA THR A 454 -26.96 -74.78 -51.58
C THR A 454 -28.30 -74.02 -51.66
N GLU A 455 -28.48 -72.97 -50.84
CA GLU A 455 -28.48 -71.53 -51.22
C GLU A 455 -28.92 -70.60 -50.04
N ALA A 456 -28.18 -69.48 -49.91
CA ALA A 456 -28.37 -68.13 -49.31
C ALA A 456 -29.73 -67.65 -48.68
N PRO A 457 -29.84 -66.43 -48.07
CA PRO A 457 -28.86 -65.56 -47.35
C PRO A 457 -29.39 -64.83 -46.07
N SER A 458 -28.46 -64.11 -45.42
CA SER A 458 -28.55 -62.78 -44.76
C SER A 458 -29.53 -62.45 -43.61
N THR A 459 -28.97 -62.05 -42.47
CA THR A 459 -29.14 -60.80 -41.67
C THR A 459 -28.36 -61.05 -40.36
N GLU A 460 -27.57 -60.13 -39.78
CA GLU A 460 -27.98 -58.88 -39.15
C GLU A 460 -26.70 -58.08 -38.80
N GLU A 461 -26.72 -56.76 -39.05
CA GLU A 461 -25.70 -55.79 -38.65
C GLU A 461 -26.10 -55.12 -37.32
N THR A 462 -25.12 -54.62 -36.56
CA THR A 462 -25.24 -53.35 -35.81
C THR A 462 -23.86 -52.74 -35.56
N PRO A 463 -23.69 -51.43 -35.83
CA PRO A 463 -22.74 -50.62 -35.08
C PRO A 463 -23.30 -49.24 -34.63
N SER A 464 -22.71 -48.77 -33.53
CA SER A 464 -22.26 -47.39 -33.21
C SER A 464 -23.20 -46.16 -33.16
N THR A 465 -22.91 -45.37 -32.12
CA THR A 465 -22.89 -43.89 -31.99
C THR A 465 -24.19 -43.13 -31.67
N GLU A 466 -24.08 -42.28 -30.64
CA GLU A 466 -25.10 -41.36 -30.17
C GLU A 466 -24.49 -39.94 -30.11
N GLU A 467 -25.05 -39.01 -30.89
CA GLU A 467 -24.92 -37.55 -30.75
C GLU A 467 -26.33 -36.92 -30.81
N LYS A 468 -26.57 -35.98 -29.88
CA LYS A 468 -27.49 -34.81 -29.80
C LYS A 468 -28.45 -34.52 -30.99
N PRO A 469 -29.69 -34.00 -30.77
CA PRO A 469 -30.03 -32.55 -30.89
C PRO A 469 -31.21 -32.09 -29.95
N SER A 470 -31.29 -30.85 -29.41
CA SER A 470 -31.90 -29.55 -29.85
C SER A 470 -33.46 -29.40 -29.96
N THR A 471 -33.97 -28.30 -29.36
CA THR A 471 -35.17 -27.45 -29.70
C THR A 471 -36.59 -28.06 -29.51
N GLU A 472 -37.68 -27.43 -29.03
CA GLU A 472 -38.25 -26.06 -29.04
C GLU A 472 -39.22 -25.79 -27.85
N ASP A 473 -39.61 -24.51 -27.65
CA ASP A 473 -40.65 -23.95 -26.76
C ASP A 473 -42.04 -23.93 -27.48
N PRO A 474 -43.23 -23.97 -26.82
CA PRO A 474 -43.90 -22.71 -26.45
C PRO A 474 -44.77 -22.72 -25.15
N SER A 475 -44.78 -21.56 -24.47
CA SER A 475 -45.82 -20.87 -23.66
C SER A 475 -47.21 -21.51 -23.40
N THR A 476 -47.71 -21.50 -22.14
CA THR A 476 -48.77 -20.62 -21.55
C THR A 476 -49.43 -21.22 -20.27
N GLU A 477 -49.69 -20.33 -19.28
CA GLU A 477 -50.76 -20.24 -18.22
C GLU A 477 -51.39 -21.54 -17.61
N GLU A 478 -51.52 -21.73 -16.30
CA GLU A 478 -52.44 -21.09 -15.31
C GLU A 478 -52.06 -21.54 -13.87
N LYS A 479 -52.08 -20.65 -12.85
CA LYS A 479 -53.03 -20.60 -11.69
C LYS A 479 -53.28 -21.96 -10.96
N THR A 480 -53.22 -22.12 -9.64
CA THR A 480 -53.84 -21.35 -8.54
C THR A 480 -53.49 -21.97 -7.16
N SER A 481 -53.43 -21.11 -6.12
CA SER A 481 -53.90 -21.32 -4.72
C SER A 481 -53.15 -22.32 -3.79
N ALA A 482 -53.13 -22.19 -2.45
CA ALA A 482 -53.96 -21.42 -1.52
C ALA A 482 -53.18 -21.03 -0.25
N GLU A 483 -53.60 -19.91 0.29
CA GLU A 483 -53.39 -19.32 1.61
C GLU A 483 -54.24 -20.01 2.69
N VAL A 484 -53.77 -20.09 3.94
CA VAL A 484 -54.63 -20.21 5.14
C VAL A 484 -53.99 -19.48 6.33
N THR A 485 -54.57 -18.35 6.72
CA THR A 485 -54.64 -17.85 8.11
C THR A 485 -55.82 -18.49 8.86
N PRO A 486 -55.85 -18.43 10.20
CA PRO A 486 -57.12 -18.26 10.91
C PRO A 486 -57.20 -16.99 11.77
N ALA A 487 -58.42 -16.43 11.71
CA ALA A 487 -59.14 -15.48 12.56
C ALA A 487 -59.16 -15.88 14.06
N ALA A 488 -59.70 -15.16 15.03
CA ALA A 488 -60.10 -13.77 15.33
C ALA A 488 -60.68 -13.86 16.76
N GLU A 489 -60.65 -12.79 17.58
CA GLU A 489 -61.80 -12.42 18.42
C GLU A 489 -61.64 -11.06 19.10
N ASN A 490 -62.78 -10.40 19.25
CA ASN A 490 -63.04 -9.03 19.69
C ASN A 490 -62.74 -8.79 21.17
N ASN A 491 -62.44 -7.52 21.54
CA ASN A 491 -63.21 -6.87 22.61
C ASN A 491 -63.17 -5.33 22.51
N GLU A 492 -64.30 -4.72 22.86
CA GLU A 492 -64.60 -3.30 22.89
C GLU A 492 -64.06 -2.58 24.15
N ASN A 493 -64.16 -1.24 24.10
CA ASN A 493 -64.31 -0.25 25.19
C ASN A 493 -63.13 0.70 25.53
N ALA A 494 -63.33 1.94 25.06
CA ALA A 494 -63.63 3.15 25.84
C ALA A 494 -62.59 3.82 26.77
N ASP A 495 -62.54 5.14 26.57
CA ASP A 495 -62.28 6.25 27.51
C ASP A 495 -60.86 6.56 28.02
N GLY A 496 -60.52 7.86 27.90
CA GLY A 496 -59.95 8.61 29.01
C GLY A 496 -58.68 9.43 28.73
N GLU A 497 -58.91 10.70 28.37
CA GLU A 497 -58.06 11.92 28.51
C GLU A 497 -56.62 11.98 27.96
#